data_AF-A0A934PMT2-F1
#
_entry.id   AF-A0A934PMT2-F1
#
_cell.length_a   1.000
_cell.length_b   1.000
_cell.length_c   1.000
_cell.angle_alpha   90.00
_cell.angle_beta   90.00
_cell.angle_gamma   90.00
#
_symmetry.space_group_name_H-M   'P 1'
#
loop_
_entity.id
_entity.type
_entity.pdbx_description
1 polymer ?
#
loop_
_entity_poly.entity_id
_entity_poly.type
_entity_poly.pdbx_seq_one_letter_code
_entity_poly.pdbx_strand_id
1 'polypeptide(L)'
;MLITGLFFIFFNACNTEEILSDPTAEAKSWFIKNVTTENFEVLKYTQKIDWENIIITSGRQGEIVEVPLLLKDYIASSSKEEYYEFYRMMFIRDNQGNFKVYYLQINTQEEDFNNAEPNFNFYAIDQSFTGSVFIKELKVKNGTHLKFKKGDRIKPSINARYDVVCVEYGWWYDDGSFEPIFGLGCFGGGGSGGGEGTPPNNPDPGYGGSGGNNNSSSRDCGPGYIKKFGKCVSVAQLIEERIKDSLDPCPKGVLEKLKNGSADITQILKDLGASETITINMKSDSKIPNPARSVKIEGTNNYNLFISSNYTTATDLFRASCILHEITHCYFFSLVDEQTITNNPNVLNDFPTLYQAYCDENYPPTNSQSANAHHDEMAQKYVKTIGSALQEFQTGVAVPANQEPLQVYTDLAWGGLQEAPIFAEKFPVGSPDFLRIKGRYDAEGSGRTVNGQTIIGKPCN
;
A
#
# COMPACT_ATOMS: atom_id res chain seq x y z
N MET A 1 -55.07 -18.48 -64.70
CA MET A 1 -55.28 -19.88 -64.30
C MET A 1 -54.57 -20.06 -62.96
N LEU A 2 -55.32 -20.48 -61.94
CA LEU A 2 -54.96 -21.18 -60.68
C LEU A 2 -53.45 -21.35 -60.37
N ILE A 3 -52.91 -21.26 -59.14
CA ILE A 3 -53.48 -21.46 -57.79
C ILE A 3 -52.44 -21.05 -56.73
N THR A 4 -52.97 -20.70 -55.56
CA THR A 4 -52.45 -20.50 -54.19
C THR A 4 -51.07 -21.05 -53.76
N GLY A 5 -50.39 -20.24 -52.93
CA GLY A 5 -49.37 -20.66 -51.96
C GLY A 5 -49.49 -19.85 -50.67
N LEU A 6 -50.16 -20.44 -49.68
CA LEU A 6 -50.37 -19.98 -48.30
C LEU A 6 -49.01 -19.81 -47.58
N PHE A 7 -48.78 -18.69 -46.89
CA PHE A 7 -47.73 -18.62 -45.87
C PHE A 7 -48.33 -18.21 -44.52
N PHE A 8 -48.15 -19.12 -43.56
CA PHE A 8 -48.62 -19.07 -42.19
C PHE A 8 -47.91 -17.96 -41.40
N ILE A 9 -48.71 -17.20 -40.65
CA ILE A 9 -48.28 -16.39 -39.51
C ILE A 9 -48.11 -17.36 -38.32
N PHE A 10 -46.91 -17.48 -37.78
CA PHE A 10 -46.68 -18.04 -36.44
C PHE A 10 -46.10 -16.95 -35.54
N PHE A 11 -46.91 -16.56 -34.55
CA PHE A 11 -46.47 -15.93 -33.34
C PHE A 11 -45.54 -16.89 -32.59
N ASN A 12 -44.34 -16.42 -32.21
CA ASN A 12 -43.65 -16.93 -31.03
C ASN A 12 -43.42 -15.75 -30.10
N ALA A 13 -44.18 -15.77 -29.00
CA ALA A 13 -43.87 -15.03 -27.80
C ALA A 13 -42.56 -15.57 -27.22
N CYS A 14 -41.50 -14.77 -27.24
CA CYS A 14 -40.41 -14.94 -26.29
C CYS A 14 -40.75 -14.06 -25.09
N ASN A 15 -41.03 -14.71 -23.96
CA ASN A 15 -40.96 -14.09 -22.65
C ASN A 15 -39.58 -13.45 -22.51
N THR A 16 -39.53 -12.13 -22.33
CA THR A 16 -38.36 -11.47 -21.76
C THR A 16 -38.22 -11.98 -20.33
N GLU A 17 -37.31 -12.92 -20.11
CA GLU A 17 -36.78 -13.16 -18.77
C GLU A 17 -36.23 -11.81 -18.27
N GLU A 18 -36.83 -11.27 -17.22
CA GLU A 18 -36.19 -10.23 -16.41
C GLU A 18 -34.85 -10.79 -15.97
N ILE A 19 -33.77 -10.34 -16.60
CA ILE A 19 -32.43 -10.55 -16.09
C ILE A 19 -32.41 -9.84 -14.74
N LEU A 20 -32.57 -10.60 -13.66
CA LEU A 20 -32.34 -10.14 -12.29
C LEU A 20 -30.98 -9.49 -12.28
N SER A 21 -30.98 -8.17 -12.16
CA SER A 21 -29.76 -7.40 -12.27
C SER A 21 -28.93 -7.59 -11.01
N ASP A 22 -27.65 -7.88 -11.19
CA ASP A 22 -26.71 -8.02 -10.09
C ASP A 22 -26.57 -6.65 -9.38
N PRO A 23 -27.04 -6.49 -8.12
CA PRO A 23 -26.99 -5.22 -7.41
C PRO A 23 -25.54 -4.72 -7.24
N THR A 24 -24.56 -5.63 -7.23
CA THR A 24 -23.14 -5.28 -7.21
C THR A 24 -22.70 -4.58 -8.49
N ALA A 25 -22.96 -5.22 -9.63
CA ALA A 25 -22.61 -4.65 -10.93
C ALA A 25 -23.27 -3.29 -11.13
N GLU A 26 -24.53 -3.16 -10.74
CA GLU A 26 -25.26 -1.89 -10.87
C GLU A 26 -24.72 -0.79 -9.95
N ALA A 27 -24.46 -1.08 -8.66
CA ALA A 27 -23.89 -0.10 -7.74
C ALA A 27 -22.50 0.37 -8.20
N LYS A 28 -21.66 -0.57 -8.68
CA LYS A 28 -20.33 -0.26 -9.21
C LYS A 28 -20.39 0.58 -10.48
N SER A 29 -21.25 0.20 -11.44
CA SER A 29 -21.46 0.95 -12.67
C SER A 29 -22.00 2.36 -12.40
N TRP A 30 -22.97 2.47 -11.49
CA TRP A 30 -23.50 3.77 -11.06
C TRP A 30 -22.40 4.61 -10.40
N PHE A 31 -21.60 4.02 -9.50
CA PHE A 31 -20.51 4.73 -8.83
C PHE A 31 -19.50 5.28 -9.84
N ILE A 32 -18.99 4.44 -10.75
CA ILE A 32 -18.02 4.85 -11.78
C ILE A 32 -18.58 5.99 -12.66
N LYS A 33 -19.87 5.93 -13.00
CA LYS A 33 -20.53 6.95 -13.82
C LYS A 33 -20.70 8.28 -13.10
N ASN A 34 -20.98 8.26 -11.80
CA ASN A 34 -21.41 9.44 -11.04
C ASN A 34 -20.33 10.01 -10.11
N VAL A 35 -19.25 9.28 -9.81
CA VAL A 35 -18.25 9.70 -8.81
C VAL A 35 -17.64 11.08 -9.09
N THR A 36 -17.37 11.39 -10.35
CA THR A 36 -16.80 12.69 -10.76
C THR A 36 -17.80 13.83 -10.61
N THR A 37 -19.07 13.60 -10.98
CA THR A 37 -20.12 14.63 -10.91
C THR A 37 -20.60 14.86 -9.49
N GLU A 38 -20.60 13.82 -8.66
CA GLU A 38 -21.05 13.87 -7.27
C GLU A 38 -19.99 14.46 -6.33
N ASN A 39 -18.72 14.48 -6.73
CA ASN A 39 -17.61 15.12 -6.00
C ASN A 39 -17.57 14.71 -4.52
N PHE A 40 -17.64 13.40 -4.25
CA PHE A 40 -17.59 12.88 -2.89
C PHE A 40 -16.25 13.21 -2.22
N GLU A 41 -16.26 14.16 -1.27
CA GLU A 41 -15.04 14.68 -0.65
C GLU A 41 -14.23 13.62 0.09
N VAL A 42 -14.90 12.62 0.66
CA VAL A 42 -14.26 11.45 1.31
C VAL A 42 -13.28 10.72 0.37
N LEU A 43 -13.52 10.75 -0.95
CA LEU A 43 -12.68 10.07 -1.92
C LEU A 43 -11.34 10.76 -2.16
N LYS A 44 -11.22 12.06 -1.84
CA LYS A 44 -9.92 12.77 -1.88
C LYS A 44 -8.90 12.14 -0.93
N TYR A 45 -9.40 11.49 0.12
CA TYR A 45 -8.64 10.86 1.19
C TYR A 45 -8.71 9.33 1.15
N THR A 46 -9.33 8.75 0.11
CA THR A 46 -9.44 7.29 -0.06
C THR A 46 -8.31 6.79 -0.97
N GLN A 47 -7.60 5.74 -0.54
CA GLN A 47 -6.57 5.04 -1.30
C GLN A 47 -7.16 3.92 -2.16
N LYS A 48 -8.06 3.11 -1.61
CA LYS A 48 -8.67 1.95 -2.28
C LYS A 48 -10.15 1.85 -1.93
N ILE A 49 -10.97 1.47 -2.91
CA ILE A 49 -12.35 1.02 -2.72
C ILE A 49 -12.36 -0.48 -3.08
N ASP A 50 -12.74 -1.32 -2.14
CA ASP A 50 -12.54 -2.76 -2.23
C ASP A 50 -13.77 -3.51 -2.76
N TRP A 51 -13.99 -3.38 -4.06
CA TRP A 51 -15.09 -4.05 -4.76
C TRP A 51 -14.96 -5.59 -4.82
N GLU A 52 -13.90 -6.18 -4.28
CA GLU A 52 -13.74 -7.63 -4.18
C GLU A 52 -14.36 -8.19 -2.89
N ASN A 53 -14.51 -7.35 -1.85
CA ASN A 53 -14.99 -7.73 -0.53
C ASN A 53 -16.34 -7.08 -0.20
N ILE A 54 -17.28 -7.15 -1.15
CA ILE A 54 -18.60 -6.51 -1.06
C ILE A 54 -19.50 -7.28 -0.11
N ILE A 55 -20.28 -6.55 0.67
CA ILE A 55 -21.33 -7.10 1.52
C ILE A 55 -22.68 -6.68 0.92
N ILE A 56 -23.51 -7.65 0.54
CA ILE A 56 -24.87 -7.42 0.03
C ILE A 56 -25.85 -7.90 1.08
N THR A 57 -26.76 -7.02 1.50
CA THR A 57 -27.79 -7.38 2.47
C THR A 57 -29.18 -6.94 2.02
N SER A 58 -30.17 -7.79 2.24
CA SER A 58 -31.57 -7.51 1.92
C SER A 58 -32.37 -7.32 3.20
N GLY A 59 -33.18 -6.25 3.26
CA GLY A 59 -34.00 -5.97 4.43
C GLY A 59 -35.10 -4.95 4.14
N ARG A 60 -35.56 -4.28 5.20
CA ARG A 60 -36.71 -3.36 5.14
C ARG A 60 -36.53 -2.15 4.22
N GLN A 61 -35.29 -1.77 3.89
CA GLN A 61 -34.99 -0.70 2.93
C GLN A 61 -34.59 -1.23 1.55
N GLY A 62 -34.84 -2.51 1.29
CA GLY A 62 -34.41 -3.20 0.08
C GLY A 62 -32.99 -3.74 0.21
N GLU A 63 -32.36 -3.95 -0.94
CA GLU A 63 -30.97 -4.40 -1.03
C GLU A 63 -30.01 -3.22 -0.80
N ILE A 64 -29.00 -3.48 0.02
CA ILE A 64 -27.94 -2.56 0.38
C ILE A 64 -26.61 -3.19 -0.03
N VAL A 65 -25.79 -2.41 -0.72
CA VAL A 65 -24.43 -2.79 -1.10
C VAL A 65 -23.46 -2.00 -0.25
N GLU A 66 -22.68 -2.68 0.58
CA GLU A 66 -21.61 -2.11 1.38
C GLU A 66 -20.25 -2.51 0.80
N VAL A 67 -19.36 -1.54 0.66
CA VAL A 67 -18.04 -1.70 0.04
C VAL A 67 -16.98 -1.17 0.99
N PRO A 68 -16.09 -2.02 1.52
CA PRO A 68 -14.97 -1.58 2.33
C PRO A 68 -14.10 -0.56 1.59
N LEU A 69 -13.56 0.40 2.33
CA LEU A 69 -12.62 1.38 1.78
C LEU A 69 -11.39 1.52 2.68
N LEU A 70 -10.29 1.88 2.06
CA LEU A 70 -9.00 2.15 2.67
C LEU A 70 -8.71 3.64 2.52
N LEU A 71 -8.48 4.36 3.61
CA LEU A 71 -8.01 5.74 3.56
C LEU A 71 -6.51 5.79 3.20
N LYS A 72 -6.05 6.95 2.74
CA LYS A 72 -4.62 7.20 2.52
C LYS A 72 -3.87 7.11 3.84
N ASP A 73 -2.67 6.55 3.80
CA ASP A 73 -1.90 6.21 5.00
C ASP A 73 -1.56 7.42 5.91
N TYR A 74 -1.59 8.65 5.38
CA TYR A 74 -1.35 9.88 6.15
C TYR A 74 -2.62 10.53 6.73
N ILE A 75 -3.79 9.92 6.55
CA ILE A 75 -5.08 10.45 7.03
C ILE A 75 -5.61 9.56 8.15
N ALA A 76 -5.98 10.19 9.25
CA ALA A 76 -6.68 9.55 10.36
C ALA A 76 -8.02 10.24 10.63
N SER A 77 -8.93 9.54 11.32
CA SER A 77 -10.15 10.12 11.87
C SER A 77 -9.88 10.77 13.24
N SER A 78 -10.71 11.73 13.63
CA SER A 78 -10.68 12.39 14.95
C SER A 78 -11.16 11.50 16.11
N SER A 79 -11.54 10.24 15.85
CA SER A 79 -11.87 9.31 16.93
C SER A 79 -10.65 9.01 17.79
N LYS A 80 -10.87 8.97 19.11
CA LYS A 80 -9.82 8.70 20.10
C LYS A 80 -9.12 7.36 19.84
N GLU A 81 -7.81 7.35 20.09
CA GLU A 81 -6.84 6.29 19.82
C GLU A 81 -7.11 4.88 20.41
N GLU A 82 -8.21 4.67 21.13
CA GLU A 82 -8.52 3.39 21.78
C GLU A 82 -9.31 2.41 20.90
N TYR A 83 -9.61 2.78 19.64
CA TYR A 83 -10.43 1.98 18.74
C TYR A 83 -9.70 1.71 17.41
N TYR A 84 -9.87 0.50 16.90
CA TYR A 84 -9.63 0.16 15.50
C TYR A 84 -10.69 0.82 14.63
N GLU A 85 -10.27 1.45 13.54
CA GLU A 85 -11.16 2.18 12.63
C GLU A 85 -11.27 1.46 11.30
N PHE A 86 -12.50 1.30 10.85
CA PHE A 86 -12.83 0.68 9.58
C PHE A 86 -13.84 1.53 8.84
N TYR A 87 -13.77 1.51 7.52
CA TYR A 87 -14.57 2.40 6.70
C TYR A 87 -15.28 1.62 5.59
N ARG A 88 -16.50 2.04 5.27
CA ARG A 88 -17.28 1.50 4.16
C ARG A 88 -18.03 2.61 3.44
N MET A 89 -18.27 2.40 2.15
CA MET A 89 -19.35 3.08 1.44
C MET A 89 -20.56 2.17 1.42
N MET A 90 -21.74 2.75 1.61
CA MET A 90 -23.01 2.02 1.56
C MET A 90 -23.92 2.66 0.52
N PHE A 91 -24.44 1.83 -0.38
CA PHE A 91 -25.29 2.21 -1.48
C PHE A 91 -26.70 1.68 -1.21
N ILE A 92 -27.67 2.59 -1.11
CA ILE A 92 -29.08 2.26 -0.94
C ILE A 92 -29.84 2.76 -2.17
N ARG A 93 -30.54 1.86 -2.85
CA ARG A 93 -31.33 2.22 -4.03
C ARG A 93 -32.56 3.04 -3.60
N ASP A 94 -32.85 4.11 -4.32
CA ASP A 94 -34.10 4.84 -4.16
C ASP A 94 -35.20 4.33 -5.10
N ASN A 95 -36.41 4.86 -4.94
CA ASN A 95 -37.59 4.46 -5.71
C ASN A 95 -37.46 4.78 -7.22
N GLN A 96 -36.47 5.58 -7.63
CA GLN A 96 -36.21 5.95 -9.02
C GLN A 96 -35.10 5.11 -9.65
N GLY A 97 -34.53 4.16 -8.90
CA GLY A 97 -33.42 3.33 -9.34
C GLY A 97 -32.06 4.01 -9.24
N ASN A 98 -31.96 5.19 -8.63
CA ASN A 98 -30.67 5.82 -8.30
C ASN A 98 -30.15 5.31 -6.96
N PHE A 99 -28.91 5.67 -6.62
CA PHE A 99 -28.31 5.33 -5.33
C PHE A 99 -28.15 6.55 -4.43
N LYS A 100 -28.55 6.40 -3.18
CA LYS A 100 -28.06 7.22 -2.06
C LYS A 100 -26.80 6.59 -1.53
N VAL A 101 -25.75 7.39 -1.39
CA VAL A 101 -24.44 6.93 -0.92
C VAL A 101 -24.18 7.44 0.48
N TYR A 102 -23.82 6.53 1.36
CA TYR A 102 -23.47 6.79 2.74
C TYR A 102 -22.02 6.42 2.99
N TYR A 103 -21.36 7.20 3.82
CA TYR A 103 -20.09 6.86 4.44
C TYR A 103 -20.34 6.25 5.81
N LEU A 104 -19.68 5.14 6.08
CA LEU A 104 -19.69 4.47 7.36
C LEU A 104 -18.28 4.49 7.92
N GLN A 105 -18.16 4.90 9.18
CA GLN A 105 -16.98 4.67 10.00
C GLN A 105 -17.36 3.77 11.17
N ILE A 106 -16.64 2.68 11.34
CA ILE A 106 -16.83 1.68 12.37
C ILE A 106 -15.60 1.75 13.28
N ASN A 107 -15.82 2.06 14.55
CA ASN A 107 -14.79 2.12 15.57
C ASN A 107 -15.03 0.99 16.57
N THR A 108 -14.08 0.07 16.76
CA THR A 108 -14.23 -1.10 17.64
C THR A 108 -12.97 -1.38 18.44
N GLN A 109 -13.11 -2.00 19.61
CA GLN A 109 -11.98 -2.47 20.41
C GLN A 109 -11.55 -3.89 20.02
N GLU A 110 -12.28 -4.54 19.11
CA GLU A 110 -12.00 -5.89 18.62
C GLU A 110 -10.87 -5.87 17.60
N GLU A 111 -9.72 -6.42 17.98
CA GLU A 111 -8.49 -6.45 17.17
C GLU A 111 -8.61 -7.32 15.91
N ASP A 112 -9.45 -8.34 15.97
CA ASP A 112 -9.74 -9.33 14.94
C ASP A 112 -11.00 -9.01 14.14
N PHE A 113 -11.55 -7.79 14.27
CA PHE A 113 -12.72 -7.37 13.52
C PHE A 113 -12.46 -7.43 12.01
N ASN A 114 -13.27 -8.24 11.32
CA ASN A 114 -13.22 -8.36 9.87
C ASN A 114 -14.17 -7.34 9.21
N ASN A 115 -13.61 -6.30 8.60
CA ASN A 115 -14.41 -5.28 7.90
C ASN A 115 -15.17 -5.82 6.66
N ALA A 116 -14.88 -7.02 6.21
CA ALA A 116 -15.62 -7.70 5.14
C ALA A 116 -16.64 -8.74 5.67
N GLU A 117 -16.85 -8.84 6.99
CA GLU A 117 -17.76 -9.83 7.59
C GLU A 117 -19.22 -9.58 7.16
N PRO A 118 -19.86 -10.51 6.43
CA PRO A 118 -21.25 -10.33 5.99
C PRO A 118 -22.26 -10.23 7.13
N ASN A 119 -21.97 -10.83 8.28
CA ASN A 119 -22.85 -10.77 9.46
C ASN A 119 -22.79 -9.44 10.23
N PHE A 120 -21.81 -8.58 9.90
CA PHE A 120 -21.75 -7.21 10.37
C PHE A 120 -22.10 -6.26 9.22
N ASN A 121 -23.31 -5.73 9.21
CA ASN A 121 -23.86 -4.91 8.13
C ASN A 121 -24.95 -3.94 8.64
N PHE A 122 -25.55 -3.17 7.75
CA PHE A 122 -26.59 -2.20 8.09
C PHE A 122 -27.81 -2.78 8.83
N TYR A 123 -28.20 -4.02 8.54
CA TYR A 123 -29.35 -4.70 9.15
C TYR A 123 -28.99 -5.57 10.34
N ALA A 124 -27.74 -6.01 10.47
CA ALA A 124 -27.29 -6.92 11.51
C ALA A 124 -25.95 -6.46 12.10
N ILE A 125 -25.92 -6.35 13.44
CA ILE A 125 -24.70 -6.05 14.20
C ILE A 125 -24.37 -7.32 14.99
N ASP A 126 -23.11 -7.74 14.95
CA ASP A 126 -22.62 -8.90 15.68
C ASP A 126 -22.87 -8.74 17.20
N GLN A 127 -23.24 -9.83 17.87
CA GLN A 127 -23.44 -9.86 19.33
C GLN A 127 -22.13 -9.70 20.12
N SER A 128 -20.97 -9.93 19.52
CA SER A 128 -19.67 -9.58 20.13
C SER A 128 -19.43 -8.07 20.12
N PHE A 129 -19.98 -7.38 19.11
CA PHE A 129 -19.54 -6.05 18.73
C PHE A 129 -19.62 -5.03 19.88
N THR A 130 -18.49 -4.46 20.23
CA THR A 130 -18.38 -3.34 21.18
C THR A 130 -17.64 -2.17 20.55
N GLY A 131 -18.37 -1.07 20.31
CA GLY A 131 -17.83 0.03 19.54
C GLY A 131 -18.86 1.09 19.18
N SER A 132 -18.58 1.83 18.11
CA SER A 132 -19.50 2.80 17.54
C SER A 132 -19.47 2.80 16.02
N VAL A 133 -20.60 3.18 15.42
CA VAL A 133 -20.74 3.33 13.98
C VAL A 133 -21.22 4.76 13.70
N PHE A 134 -20.47 5.51 12.92
CA PHE A 134 -20.87 6.78 12.36
C PHE A 134 -21.35 6.58 10.93
N ILE A 135 -22.55 7.05 10.62
CA ILE A 135 -23.18 6.93 9.30
C ILE A 135 -23.53 8.32 8.80
N LYS A 136 -23.08 8.68 7.59
CA LYS A 136 -23.37 9.97 6.98
C LYS A 136 -23.75 9.80 5.51
N GLU A 137 -24.89 10.35 5.09
CA GLU A 137 -25.19 10.47 3.66
C GLU A 137 -24.24 11.49 3.03
N LEU A 138 -23.52 11.13 1.97
CA LEU A 138 -22.43 11.97 1.43
C LEU A 138 -22.89 13.33 0.89
N LYS A 139 -24.18 13.46 0.54
CA LYS A 139 -24.78 14.71 0.05
C LYS A 139 -25.27 15.66 1.16
N VAL A 140 -25.37 15.18 2.40
CA VAL A 140 -25.88 15.99 3.52
C VAL A 140 -24.81 16.17 4.58
N LYS A 141 -24.91 17.24 5.37
CA LYS A 141 -23.91 17.54 6.42
C LYS A 141 -24.11 16.72 7.70
N ASN A 142 -25.31 16.18 7.92
CA ASN A 142 -25.67 15.54 9.18
C ASN A 142 -25.29 14.05 9.17
N GLY A 143 -24.62 13.62 10.23
CA GLY A 143 -24.33 12.21 10.49
C GLY A 143 -25.19 11.65 11.62
N THR A 144 -25.25 10.33 11.72
CA THR A 144 -25.80 9.59 12.85
C THR A 144 -24.68 8.83 13.53
N HIS A 145 -24.54 8.99 14.85
CA HIS A 145 -23.61 8.23 15.67
C HIS A 145 -24.35 7.17 16.49
N LEU A 146 -23.94 5.91 16.36
CA LEU A 146 -24.53 4.76 17.03
C LEU A 146 -23.47 4.12 17.94
N LYS A 147 -23.77 3.92 19.23
CA LYS A 147 -22.89 3.21 20.16
C LYS A 147 -23.46 1.83 20.48
N PHE A 148 -22.60 0.83 20.59
CA PHE A 148 -22.95 -0.56 20.82
C PHE A 148 -22.10 -1.17 21.94
N LYS A 149 -22.69 -2.10 22.69
CA LYS A 149 -21.97 -2.93 23.65
C LYS A 149 -22.52 -4.35 23.57
N LYS A 150 -21.68 -5.29 23.13
CA LYS A 150 -22.08 -6.69 22.88
C LYS A 150 -23.30 -6.78 21.96
N GLY A 151 -23.24 -6.11 20.81
CA GLY A 151 -24.30 -6.02 19.81
C GLY A 151 -25.51 -5.15 20.19
N ASP A 152 -25.72 -4.88 21.48
CA ASP A 152 -26.84 -4.06 21.93
C ASP A 152 -26.56 -2.58 21.71
N ARG A 153 -27.49 -1.89 21.03
CA ARG A 153 -27.43 -0.44 20.84
C ARG A 153 -27.63 0.28 22.17
N ILE A 154 -26.65 1.07 22.56
CA ILE A 154 -26.71 1.92 23.75
C ILE A 154 -27.57 3.15 23.43
N LYS A 155 -28.63 3.33 24.22
CA LYS A 155 -29.44 4.55 24.16
C LYS A 155 -28.91 5.56 25.18
N PRO A 156 -28.73 6.85 24.81
CA PRO A 156 -28.40 7.88 25.78
C PRO A 156 -29.45 7.95 26.89
N SER A 157 -29.01 8.25 28.12
CA SER A 157 -29.94 8.59 29.20
C SER A 157 -30.69 9.88 28.83
N ILE A 158 -31.96 9.96 29.20
CA ILE A 158 -32.80 11.16 28.99
C ILE A 158 -32.18 12.40 29.68
N ASN A 159 -31.38 12.17 30.72
CA ASN A 159 -30.68 13.23 31.48
C ASN A 159 -29.21 13.40 31.09
N ALA A 160 -28.72 12.72 30.05
CA ALA A 160 -27.33 12.84 29.62
C ALA A 160 -27.06 14.27 29.09
N ARG A 161 -25.90 14.83 29.46
CA ARG A 161 -25.44 16.09 28.88
C ARG A 161 -25.20 15.94 27.38
N TYR A 162 -25.42 17.02 26.66
CA TYR A 162 -25.23 17.11 25.21
C TYR A 162 -23.78 16.75 24.86
N ASP A 163 -23.59 15.67 24.11
CA ASP A 163 -22.28 15.26 23.62
C ASP A 163 -22.29 15.48 22.10
N VAL A 164 -21.62 16.56 21.66
CA VAL A 164 -21.45 16.82 20.22
C VAL A 164 -20.23 16.03 19.79
N VAL A 165 -20.44 15.05 18.92
CA VAL A 165 -19.35 14.24 18.36
C VAL A 165 -19.17 14.67 16.91
N CYS A 166 -18.02 15.28 16.62
CA CYS A 166 -17.60 15.59 15.26
C CYS A 166 -16.59 14.56 14.79
N VAL A 167 -16.82 14.04 13.60
CA VAL A 167 -15.87 13.19 12.89
C VAL A 167 -15.15 14.06 11.88
N GLU A 168 -13.84 14.06 11.93
CA GLU A 168 -12.97 14.86 11.07
C GLU A 168 -11.82 13.99 10.57
N TYR A 169 -11.31 14.28 9.39
CA TYR A 169 -10.04 13.77 8.89
C TYR A 169 -8.94 14.76 9.17
N GLY A 170 -7.78 14.25 9.56
CA GLY A 170 -6.68 15.07 10.00
C GLY A 170 -5.39 14.31 10.22
N TRP A 171 -4.42 15.01 10.79
CA TRP A 171 -3.15 14.46 11.22
C TRP A 171 -3.14 14.36 12.74
N TRP A 172 -2.76 13.19 13.26
CA TRP A 172 -2.35 13.09 14.66
C TRP A 172 -0.86 13.38 14.76
N TYR A 173 -0.50 14.20 15.73
CA TYR A 173 0.88 14.47 16.11
C TYR A 173 1.30 13.59 17.28
N ASP A 174 2.62 13.46 17.47
CA ASP A 174 3.21 12.61 18.52
C ASP A 174 2.82 13.04 19.94
N ASP A 175 2.42 14.31 20.12
CA ASP A 175 1.93 14.84 21.38
C ASP A 175 0.45 14.52 21.66
N GLY A 176 -0.19 13.76 20.76
CA GLY A 176 -1.61 13.43 20.80
C GLY A 176 -2.52 14.58 20.40
N SER A 177 -2.00 15.65 19.79
CA SER A 177 -2.83 16.68 19.17
C SER A 177 -3.33 16.23 17.80
N PHE A 178 -4.52 16.69 17.42
CA PHE A 178 -5.13 16.38 16.13
C PHE A 178 -5.34 17.68 15.35
N GLU A 179 -4.80 17.77 14.14
CA GLU A 179 -5.06 18.87 13.22
C GLU A 179 -6.11 18.44 12.17
N PRO A 180 -7.33 19.00 12.22
CA PRO A 180 -8.36 18.68 11.26
C PRO A 180 -8.07 19.33 9.91
N ILE A 181 -8.11 18.51 8.86
CA ILE A 181 -8.01 18.92 7.45
C ILE A 181 -9.41 19.01 6.85
N PHE A 182 -10.32 18.12 7.27
CA PHE A 182 -11.63 17.98 6.68
C PHE A 182 -12.68 17.47 7.66
N GLY A 183 -13.75 18.24 7.88
CA GLY A 183 -14.88 17.79 8.71
C GLY A 183 -15.79 16.82 7.93
N LEU A 184 -15.84 15.55 8.34
CA LEU A 184 -16.83 14.61 7.82
C LEU A 184 -18.22 15.04 8.27
N GLY A 185 -18.42 15.33 9.55
CA GLY A 185 -19.69 15.84 10.04
C GLY A 185 -19.83 15.71 11.54
N CYS A 186 -20.79 16.44 12.09
CA CYS A 186 -21.08 16.40 13.51
C CYS A 186 -22.44 15.77 13.77
N PHE A 187 -22.54 15.11 14.91
CA PHE A 187 -23.78 14.67 15.49
C PHE A 187 -24.02 15.42 16.80
N GLY A 188 -25.20 16.02 16.92
CA GLY A 188 -25.69 16.65 18.13
C GLY A 188 -27.17 16.93 17.98
N GLY A 189 -28.02 16.06 18.53
CA GLY A 189 -29.48 16.18 18.42
C GLY A 189 -30.18 15.69 19.68
N GLY A 190 -30.73 16.63 20.43
CA GLY A 190 -31.54 16.40 21.63
C GLY A 190 -32.86 15.68 21.36
N GLY A 191 -33.43 15.15 22.45
CA GLY A 191 -34.67 14.41 22.46
C GLY A 191 -35.84 15.16 21.82
N SER A 192 -36.70 14.36 21.21
CA SER A 192 -38.00 14.73 20.66
C SER A 192 -38.87 15.47 21.70
N GLY A 193 -38.97 16.79 21.57
CA GLY A 193 -40.19 17.55 21.80
C GLY A 193 -40.55 18.21 20.46
N GLY A 194 -41.58 17.70 19.78
CA GLY A 194 -41.91 18.09 18.40
C GLY A 194 -42.20 19.58 18.22
N GLY A 195 -41.69 20.15 17.13
CA GLY A 195 -42.01 21.48 16.68
C GLY A 195 -41.15 21.85 15.47
N GLU A 196 -41.80 22.02 14.31
CA GLU A 196 -41.21 22.64 13.13
C GLU A 196 -40.69 24.04 13.48
N GLY A 197 -39.43 24.34 13.17
CA GLY A 197 -38.86 25.66 13.44
C GLY A 197 -37.39 25.78 13.04
N THR A 198 -37.17 26.45 11.91
CA THR A 198 -35.98 27.18 11.41
C THR A 198 -34.63 27.09 12.17
N PRO A 199 -33.49 27.03 11.44
CA PRO A 199 -32.16 26.98 12.03
C PRO A 199 -31.72 28.36 12.55
N PRO A 200 -31.07 28.46 13.73
CA PRO A 200 -30.40 29.70 14.12
C PRO A 200 -28.93 29.72 13.68
N ASN A 201 -28.54 30.91 13.22
CA ASN A 201 -27.17 31.34 12.97
C ASN A 201 -26.30 31.33 14.24
N ASN A 202 -24.99 31.11 14.05
CA ASN A 202 -23.76 31.57 14.75
C ASN A 202 -23.89 32.39 16.07
N PRO A 203 -22.88 32.46 16.99
CA PRO A 203 -21.45 32.22 16.77
C PRO A 203 -20.70 31.49 17.93
N ASP A 204 -19.39 31.26 17.68
CA ASP A 204 -18.29 31.05 18.63
C ASP A 204 -18.52 31.56 20.07
N PRO A 205 -18.02 30.84 21.09
CA PRO A 205 -16.82 31.38 21.73
C PRO A 205 -15.80 30.33 22.17
N GLY A 206 -14.53 30.70 22.00
CA GLY A 206 -13.38 29.98 22.51
C GLY A 206 -13.40 29.76 24.03
N TYR A 207 -12.84 28.62 24.44
CA TYR A 207 -12.45 28.35 25.80
C TYR A 207 -11.09 27.66 25.80
N GLY A 208 -10.08 28.38 26.26
CA GLY A 208 -8.82 27.81 26.71
C GLY A 208 -9.01 27.07 28.03
N GLY A 209 -8.29 25.97 28.19
CA GLY A 209 -8.31 25.15 29.40
C GLY A 209 -7.09 24.25 29.46
N SER A 210 -6.02 24.77 30.05
CA SER A 210 -4.86 24.02 30.51
C SER A 210 -5.25 23.00 31.58
N GLY A 211 -4.73 21.78 31.47
CA GLY A 211 -4.98 20.71 32.42
C GLY A 211 -4.09 19.51 32.15
N GLY A 212 -2.82 19.62 32.52
CA GLY A 212 -1.90 18.50 32.50
C GLY A 212 -2.30 17.41 33.50
N ASN A 213 -2.17 16.16 33.09
CA ASN A 213 -1.69 15.12 33.99
C ASN A 213 -1.01 14.01 33.20
N ASN A 214 0.18 13.66 33.68
CA ASN A 214 1.05 12.64 33.13
C ASN A 214 0.38 11.26 33.17
N ASN A 215 0.31 10.62 32.01
CA ASN A 215 0.49 9.18 31.95
C ASN A 215 1.35 8.84 30.72
N SER A 216 2.64 8.68 30.99
CA SER A 216 3.63 8.14 30.07
C SER A 216 3.26 6.69 29.75
N SER A 217 2.83 6.46 28.51
CA SER A 217 3.30 5.32 27.73
C SER A 217 3.38 5.78 26.28
N SER A 218 4.58 6.13 25.83
CA SER A 218 4.84 6.29 24.40
C SER A 218 4.45 4.98 23.71
N ARG A 219 3.55 5.05 22.74
CA ARG A 219 3.26 3.95 21.81
C ARG A 219 3.49 4.42 20.39
N ASP A 220 4.63 5.06 20.23
CA ASP A 220 5.23 5.29 18.93
C ASP A 220 5.65 3.95 18.37
N CYS A 221 5.32 3.68 17.11
CA CYS A 221 5.78 2.48 16.46
C CYS A 221 7.30 2.60 16.34
N GLY A 222 8.05 1.66 16.93
CA GLY A 222 9.51 1.73 16.92
C GLY A 222 10.06 1.90 15.48
N PRO A 223 11.32 2.34 15.32
CA PRO A 223 11.90 2.63 14.00
C PRO A 223 11.62 1.52 12.96
N GLY A 224 11.20 1.92 11.75
CA GLY A 224 10.84 1.01 10.66
C GLY A 224 9.39 0.49 10.67
N TYR A 225 8.55 1.02 11.55
CA TYR A 225 7.13 0.71 11.62
C TYR A 225 6.30 2.00 11.61
N ILE A 226 5.14 1.96 10.95
CA ILE A 226 4.15 3.03 11.02
C ILE A 226 2.84 2.50 11.61
N LYS A 227 2.12 3.37 12.32
CA LYS A 227 0.82 3.03 12.93
C LYS A 227 -0.25 3.03 11.84
N LYS A 228 -0.75 1.85 11.47
CA LYS A 228 -1.86 1.67 10.52
C LYS A 228 -2.99 0.90 11.23
N PHE A 229 -4.16 1.53 11.34
CA PHE A 229 -5.30 0.97 12.08
C PHE A 229 -4.93 0.55 13.51
N GLY A 230 -4.22 1.40 14.26
CA GLY A 230 -3.81 1.09 15.64
C GLY A 230 -2.78 -0.05 15.78
N LYS A 231 -2.32 -0.66 14.68
CA LYS A 231 -1.26 -1.66 14.66
C LYS A 231 0.01 -1.08 14.05
N CYS A 232 1.16 -1.47 14.57
CA CYS A 232 2.43 -1.14 13.94
C CYS A 232 2.65 -2.07 12.74
N VAL A 233 2.64 -1.50 11.54
CA VAL A 233 2.92 -2.21 10.29
C VAL A 233 4.32 -1.84 9.83
N SER A 234 5.09 -2.83 9.35
CA SER A 234 6.44 -2.56 8.88
C SER A 234 6.42 -1.70 7.61
N VAL A 235 7.23 -0.64 7.58
CA VAL A 235 7.40 0.19 6.38
C VAL A 235 7.85 -0.65 5.20
N ALA A 236 8.74 -1.61 5.43
CA ALA A 236 9.22 -2.53 4.44
C ALA A 236 8.09 -3.35 3.77
N GLN A 237 7.10 -3.80 4.54
CA GLN A 237 5.92 -4.51 4.01
C GLN A 237 5.09 -3.57 3.12
N LEU A 238 4.93 -2.31 3.56
CA LEU A 238 4.18 -1.32 2.78
C LEU A 238 4.88 -0.95 1.47
N ILE A 239 6.22 -0.89 1.46
CA ILE A 239 6.98 -0.70 0.22
C ILE A 239 6.71 -1.88 -0.72
N GLU A 240 6.77 -3.11 -0.23
CA GLU A 240 6.52 -4.30 -1.04
C GLU A 240 5.11 -4.33 -1.64
N GLU A 241 4.09 -3.98 -0.85
CA GLU A 241 2.70 -3.82 -1.29
C GLU A 241 2.57 -2.76 -2.41
N ARG A 242 3.45 -1.75 -2.42
CA ARG A 242 3.48 -0.66 -3.39
C ARG A 242 4.35 -0.94 -4.63
N ILE A 243 4.98 -2.10 -4.71
CA ILE A 243 5.65 -2.54 -5.95
C ILE A 243 4.57 -2.97 -6.95
N LYS A 244 4.41 -2.17 -8.01
CA LYS A 244 3.52 -2.44 -9.15
C LYS A 244 4.33 -2.97 -10.32
N ASP A 245 3.86 -3.99 -11.01
CA ASP A 245 4.59 -4.57 -12.13
C ASP A 245 3.78 -4.62 -13.44
N SER A 246 4.52 -4.52 -14.54
CA SER A 246 4.12 -4.88 -15.89
C SER A 246 5.29 -5.65 -16.52
N LEU A 247 5.63 -6.77 -15.90
CA LEU A 247 6.76 -7.62 -16.25
C LEU A 247 6.36 -8.74 -17.22
N ASP A 248 7.35 -9.23 -17.96
CA ASP A 248 7.24 -10.48 -18.70
C ASP A 248 6.99 -11.66 -17.73
N PRO A 249 6.40 -12.79 -18.19
CA PRO A 249 5.98 -13.88 -17.31
C PRO A 249 7.05 -14.37 -16.34
N CYS A 250 8.29 -14.56 -16.80
CA CYS A 250 9.34 -15.08 -15.95
C CYS A 250 9.80 -14.09 -14.84
N PRO A 251 10.24 -12.85 -15.13
CA PRO A 251 10.58 -11.90 -14.06
C PRO A 251 9.39 -11.58 -13.16
N LYS A 252 8.14 -11.67 -13.65
CA LYS A 252 6.94 -11.59 -12.81
C LYS A 252 6.86 -12.72 -11.79
N GLY A 253 7.00 -13.98 -12.22
CA GLY A 253 7.00 -15.12 -11.31
C GLY A 253 8.13 -15.08 -10.30
N VAL A 254 9.29 -14.53 -10.69
CA VAL A 254 10.41 -14.26 -9.77
C VAL A 254 10.03 -13.21 -8.73
N LEU A 255 9.46 -12.07 -9.14
CA LEU A 255 8.98 -11.03 -8.22
C LEU A 255 7.93 -11.58 -7.26
N GLU A 256 6.94 -12.32 -7.74
CA GLU A 256 5.91 -12.94 -6.90
C GLU A 256 6.51 -13.89 -5.87
N LYS A 257 7.55 -14.64 -6.23
CA LYS A 257 8.25 -15.52 -5.28
C LYS A 257 9.11 -14.75 -4.27
N LEU A 258 9.69 -13.61 -4.67
CA LEU A 258 10.39 -12.70 -3.76
C LEU A 258 9.41 -11.99 -2.79
N LYS A 259 8.16 -11.76 -3.20
CA LYS A 259 7.11 -11.19 -2.33
C LYS A 259 6.48 -12.20 -1.37
N ASN A 260 6.27 -13.43 -1.84
CA ASN A 260 5.53 -14.45 -1.09
C ASN A 260 6.44 -15.45 -0.35
N GLY A 261 7.73 -15.40 -0.58
CA GLY A 261 8.72 -16.25 0.09
C GLY A 261 9.16 -15.64 1.41
N SER A 262 9.85 -16.43 2.23
CA SER A 262 10.64 -15.90 3.34
C SER A 262 11.90 -15.15 2.86
N ALA A 263 12.27 -15.32 1.58
CA ALA A 263 13.23 -14.49 0.81
C ALA A 263 12.61 -13.13 0.45
N ASP A 264 12.28 -12.37 1.48
CA ASP A 264 11.33 -11.28 1.39
C ASP A 264 12.05 -9.97 1.05
N ILE A 265 11.60 -9.26 0.01
CA ILE A 265 12.05 -7.88 -0.28
C ILE A 265 11.90 -7.01 0.98
N THR A 266 10.88 -7.29 1.79
CA THR A 266 10.70 -6.72 3.11
C THR A 266 11.91 -6.91 4.01
N GLN A 267 12.56 -8.07 4.03
CA GLN A 267 13.72 -8.29 4.90
C GLN A 267 14.92 -7.45 4.45
N ILE A 268 15.14 -7.34 3.14
CA ILE A 268 16.19 -6.45 2.59
C ILE A 268 15.91 -5.01 3.02
N LEU A 269 14.68 -4.54 2.87
CA LEU A 269 14.27 -3.19 3.25
C LEU A 269 14.33 -2.95 4.77
N LYS A 270 14.06 -3.97 5.59
CA LYS A 270 14.25 -3.91 7.05
C LYS A 270 15.73 -3.78 7.41
N ASP A 271 16.58 -4.61 6.81
CA ASP A 271 18.04 -4.58 7.03
C ASP A 271 18.65 -3.25 6.54
N LEU A 272 18.06 -2.67 5.49
CA LEU A 272 18.38 -1.33 4.99
C LEU A 272 17.97 -0.22 5.97
N GLY A 273 17.02 -0.47 6.87
CA GLY A 273 16.47 0.53 7.78
C GLY A 273 15.41 1.42 7.13
N ALA A 274 14.59 0.85 6.24
CA ALA A 274 13.51 1.59 5.59
C ALA A 274 12.52 2.19 6.62
N SER A 275 12.50 3.52 6.70
CA SER A 275 11.61 4.34 7.53
C SER A 275 10.50 4.99 6.72
N GLU A 276 10.71 5.18 5.42
CA GLU A 276 9.79 5.85 4.51
C GLU A 276 9.22 4.92 3.44
N THR A 277 7.98 5.18 3.03
CA THR A 277 7.34 4.38 1.99
C THR A 277 7.65 4.90 0.59
N ILE A 278 8.02 3.99 -0.32
CA ILE A 278 8.33 4.28 -1.72
C ILE A 278 7.38 3.54 -2.66
N THR A 279 7.22 4.06 -3.88
CA THR A 279 6.50 3.39 -4.97
C THR A 279 7.50 2.96 -6.04
N ILE A 280 7.48 1.68 -6.38
CA ILE A 280 8.31 1.12 -7.45
C ILE A 280 7.40 0.60 -8.56
N ASN A 281 7.58 1.14 -9.78
CA ASN A 281 6.88 0.67 -10.97
C ASN A 281 7.85 -0.16 -11.82
N MET A 282 7.71 -1.47 -11.77
CA MET A 282 8.59 -2.41 -12.44
C MET A 282 8.08 -2.79 -13.84
N LYS A 283 8.95 -2.77 -14.85
CA LYS A 283 8.59 -3.04 -16.25
C LYS A 283 9.65 -3.87 -16.96
N SER A 284 9.22 -4.76 -17.84
CA SER A 284 10.11 -5.36 -18.83
C SER A 284 10.39 -4.37 -19.96
N ASP A 285 11.65 -4.24 -20.38
CA ASP A 285 12.03 -3.36 -21.50
C ASP A 285 13.19 -3.96 -22.31
N SER A 286 12.99 -4.19 -23.61
CA SER A 286 14.04 -4.67 -24.52
C SER A 286 15.03 -3.58 -24.95
N LYS A 287 14.77 -2.31 -24.63
CA LYS A 287 15.60 -1.17 -25.02
C LYS A 287 16.73 -0.89 -24.04
N ILE A 288 16.70 -1.47 -22.83
CA ILE A 288 17.80 -1.31 -21.88
C ILE A 288 18.94 -2.29 -22.19
N PRO A 289 20.19 -1.80 -22.35
CA PRO A 289 21.33 -2.65 -22.68
C PRO A 289 21.80 -3.48 -21.47
N ASN A 290 21.60 -2.96 -20.26
CA ASN A 290 21.98 -3.60 -19.02
C ASN A 290 20.92 -4.63 -18.59
N PRO A 291 21.27 -5.62 -17.75
CA PRO A 291 20.32 -6.62 -17.25
C PRO A 291 19.09 -6.02 -16.57
N ALA A 292 19.30 -4.92 -15.83
CA ALA A 292 18.27 -4.12 -15.23
C ALA A 292 18.75 -2.67 -15.05
N ARG A 293 17.82 -1.78 -14.69
CA ARG A 293 18.10 -0.38 -14.37
C ARG A 293 16.96 0.25 -13.59
N SER A 294 17.28 0.95 -12.52
CA SER A 294 16.38 1.85 -11.81
C SER A 294 16.56 3.30 -12.25
N VAL A 295 15.47 4.07 -12.25
CA VAL A 295 15.48 5.51 -12.51
C VAL A 295 14.47 6.22 -11.61
N LYS A 296 14.86 7.39 -11.12
CA LYS A 296 13.94 8.35 -10.52
C LYS A 296 13.00 8.90 -11.60
N ILE A 297 11.72 9.02 -11.26
CA ILE A 297 10.72 9.68 -12.10
C ILE A 297 10.19 10.92 -11.40
N GLU A 298 9.33 11.68 -12.09
CA GLU A 298 8.72 12.88 -11.53
C GLU A 298 7.95 12.55 -10.24
N GLY A 299 8.22 13.34 -9.21
CA GLY A 299 7.71 13.14 -7.86
C GLY A 299 8.77 12.66 -6.87
N THR A 300 8.37 12.62 -5.61
CA THR A 300 9.15 12.11 -4.48
C THR A 300 8.86 10.63 -4.27
N ASN A 301 9.88 9.82 -3.92
CA ASN A 301 9.69 8.43 -3.50
C ASN A 301 8.97 7.58 -4.57
N ASN A 302 9.22 7.88 -5.83
CA ASN A 302 8.59 7.21 -6.98
C ASN A 302 9.64 6.87 -8.03
N TYR A 303 9.77 5.59 -8.33
CA TYR A 303 10.86 5.05 -9.16
C TYR A 303 10.32 4.10 -10.22
N ASN A 304 10.95 4.12 -11.39
CA ASN A 304 10.79 3.05 -12.38
C ASN A 304 11.95 2.08 -12.25
N LEU A 305 11.66 0.79 -12.35
CA LEU A 305 12.63 -0.29 -12.39
C LEU A 305 12.43 -1.07 -13.68
N PHE A 306 13.45 -1.15 -14.52
CA PHE A 306 13.41 -1.84 -15.79
C PHE A 306 14.18 -3.16 -15.69
N ILE A 307 13.58 -4.25 -16.16
CA ILE A 307 14.22 -5.56 -16.31
C ILE A 307 14.36 -5.85 -17.81
N SER A 308 15.57 -6.20 -18.27
CA SER A 308 15.84 -6.33 -19.69
C SER A 308 15.27 -7.62 -20.27
N SER A 309 14.43 -7.51 -21.30
CA SER A 309 13.92 -8.67 -22.02
C SER A 309 14.97 -9.31 -22.94
N ASN A 310 16.17 -8.72 -23.07
CA ASN A 310 17.23 -9.21 -23.96
C ASN A 310 17.95 -10.46 -23.42
N TYR A 311 17.82 -10.75 -22.13
CA TYR A 311 18.46 -11.90 -21.46
C TYR A 311 17.52 -13.12 -21.50
N THR A 312 17.22 -13.61 -22.71
CA THR A 312 16.21 -14.66 -22.97
C THR A 312 16.59 -16.05 -22.48
N THR A 313 17.85 -16.25 -22.11
CA THR A 313 18.39 -17.52 -21.58
C THR A 313 18.81 -17.42 -20.13
N ALA A 314 18.58 -16.26 -19.48
CA ALA A 314 18.92 -16.06 -18.09
C ALA A 314 18.17 -17.02 -17.17
N THR A 315 18.75 -17.28 -16.00
CA THR A 315 18.10 -18.06 -14.95
C THR A 315 17.15 -17.21 -14.10
N ASP A 316 16.23 -17.88 -13.40
CA ASP A 316 15.35 -17.25 -12.42
C ASP A 316 16.15 -16.56 -11.31
N LEU A 317 17.27 -17.16 -10.91
CA LEU A 317 18.21 -16.63 -9.93
C LEU A 317 18.90 -15.33 -10.42
N PHE A 318 19.28 -15.26 -11.70
CA PHE A 318 19.78 -14.01 -12.30
C PHE A 318 18.75 -12.89 -12.30
N ARG A 319 17.49 -13.23 -12.61
CA ARG A 319 16.39 -12.24 -12.54
C ARG A 319 16.15 -11.78 -11.11
N ALA A 320 16.22 -12.69 -10.15
CA ALA A 320 16.10 -12.35 -8.73
C ALA A 320 17.23 -11.39 -8.32
N SER A 321 18.48 -11.65 -8.72
CA SER A 321 19.60 -10.76 -8.38
C SER A 321 19.44 -9.37 -8.97
N CYS A 322 18.96 -9.27 -10.21
CA CYS A 322 18.66 -7.99 -10.84
C CYS A 322 17.57 -7.22 -10.09
N ILE A 323 16.46 -7.89 -9.72
CA ILE A 323 15.35 -7.25 -9.01
C ILE A 323 15.79 -6.72 -7.64
N LEU A 324 16.48 -7.55 -6.85
CA LEU A 324 16.92 -7.16 -5.50
C LEU A 324 17.95 -6.02 -5.54
N HIS A 325 18.87 -6.07 -6.51
CA HIS A 325 19.85 -5.01 -6.74
C HIS A 325 19.17 -3.67 -7.05
N GLU A 326 18.23 -3.66 -7.99
CA GLU A 326 17.56 -2.41 -8.36
C GLU A 326 16.58 -1.88 -7.30
N ILE A 327 15.95 -2.76 -6.50
CA ILE A 327 15.15 -2.31 -5.35
C ILE A 327 16.05 -1.60 -4.31
N THR A 328 17.28 -2.09 -4.13
CA THR A 328 18.27 -1.45 -3.25
C THR A 328 18.62 -0.05 -3.76
N HIS A 329 18.80 0.13 -5.08
CA HIS A 329 18.96 1.46 -5.66
C HIS A 329 17.74 2.36 -5.42
N CYS A 330 16.52 1.86 -5.62
CA CYS A 330 15.30 2.64 -5.34
C CYS A 330 15.23 3.12 -3.88
N TYR A 331 15.63 2.28 -2.92
CA TYR A 331 15.73 2.69 -1.52
C TYR A 331 16.76 3.80 -1.31
N PHE A 332 17.95 3.72 -1.90
CA PHE A 332 18.94 4.79 -1.77
C PHE A 332 18.49 6.10 -2.42
N PHE A 333 17.78 6.03 -3.55
CA PHE A 333 17.17 7.23 -4.12
C PHE A 333 16.15 7.86 -3.15
N SER A 334 15.44 7.08 -2.33
CA SER A 334 14.54 7.67 -1.34
C SER A 334 15.24 8.36 -0.19
N LEU A 335 16.43 7.89 0.22
CA LEU A 335 17.21 8.60 1.22
C LEU A 335 17.69 9.96 0.70
N VAL A 336 18.09 10.01 -0.57
CA VAL A 336 18.46 11.27 -1.24
C VAL A 336 17.24 12.19 -1.39
N ASP A 337 16.07 11.65 -1.74
CA ASP A 337 14.83 12.42 -1.81
C ASP A 337 14.44 13.00 -0.45
N GLU A 338 14.46 12.18 0.61
CA GLU A 338 14.13 12.60 1.97
C GLU A 338 15.09 13.69 2.46
N GLN A 339 16.40 13.51 2.26
CA GLN A 339 17.39 14.54 2.58
C GLN A 339 17.09 15.84 1.82
N THR A 340 16.77 15.77 0.52
CA THR A 340 16.52 16.95 -0.32
C THR A 340 15.29 17.72 0.15
N ILE A 341 14.25 17.00 0.59
CA ILE A 341 12.96 17.58 0.99
C ILE A 341 13.02 18.16 2.40
N THR A 342 13.61 17.43 3.34
CA THR A 342 13.69 17.83 4.74
C THR A 342 14.84 18.80 5.01
N ASN A 343 15.81 18.87 4.08
CA ASN A 343 17.11 19.50 4.26
C ASN A 343 17.83 18.98 5.53
N ASN A 344 17.51 17.76 5.97
CA ASN A 344 18.09 17.12 7.14
C ASN A 344 19.25 16.23 6.70
N PRO A 345 20.52 16.63 6.90
CA PRO A 345 21.66 15.79 6.50
C PRO A 345 21.72 14.48 7.30
N ASN A 346 21.03 14.39 8.45
CA ASN A 346 21.08 13.22 9.30
C ASN A 346 20.47 11.96 8.68
N VAL A 347 19.63 12.12 7.64
CA VAL A 347 19.04 11.00 6.87
C VAL A 347 20.13 10.10 6.29
N LEU A 348 21.30 10.66 5.97
CA LEU A 348 22.43 9.93 5.38
C LEU A 348 23.52 9.59 6.41
N ASN A 349 23.33 9.84 7.71
CA ASN A 349 24.36 9.61 8.73
C ASN A 349 24.79 8.13 8.81
N ASP A 350 23.85 7.22 8.61
CA ASP A 350 24.11 5.76 8.62
C ASP A 350 24.69 5.26 7.28
N PHE A 351 24.92 6.19 6.35
CA PHE A 351 25.35 5.98 4.97
C PHE A 351 26.44 6.98 4.57
N PRO A 352 27.60 6.98 5.27
CA PRO A 352 28.63 8.01 5.09
C PRO A 352 29.11 8.13 3.64
N THR A 353 29.11 7.03 2.88
CA THR A 353 29.49 7.04 1.47
C THR A 353 28.45 7.74 0.61
N LEU A 354 27.16 7.47 0.83
CA LEU A 354 26.06 8.16 0.14
C LEU A 354 26.02 9.64 0.52
N TYR A 355 26.26 9.98 1.79
CA TYR A 355 26.37 11.36 2.24
C TYR A 355 27.50 12.10 1.52
N GLN A 356 28.68 11.48 1.41
CA GLN A 356 29.81 12.08 0.70
C GLN A 356 29.47 12.33 -0.77
N ALA A 357 28.84 11.39 -1.47
CA ALA A 357 28.44 11.62 -2.86
C ALA A 357 27.36 12.69 -3.01
N TYR A 358 26.40 12.76 -2.09
CA TYR A 358 25.43 13.85 -2.07
C TYR A 358 26.15 15.21 -1.96
N CYS A 359 27.14 15.31 -1.05
CA CYS A 359 27.97 16.49 -0.93
C CYS A 359 28.77 16.78 -2.21
N ASP A 360 29.36 15.76 -2.85
CA ASP A 360 30.15 15.91 -4.07
C ASP A 360 29.30 16.26 -5.31
N GLU A 361 28.01 15.96 -5.31
CA GLU A 361 27.10 16.36 -6.40
C GLU A 361 26.61 17.80 -6.23
N ASN A 362 26.23 18.18 -5.01
CA ASN A 362 25.64 19.48 -4.70
C ASN A 362 26.69 20.57 -4.38
N TYR A 363 27.88 20.15 -3.95
CA TYR A 363 29.02 21.01 -3.59
C TYR A 363 30.31 20.46 -4.22
N PRO A 364 30.37 20.33 -5.56
CA PRO A 364 31.37 19.52 -6.22
C PRO A 364 32.81 19.95 -5.89
N PRO A 365 33.64 19.05 -5.30
CA PRO A 365 35.08 19.23 -5.37
C PRO A 365 35.50 19.12 -6.83
N THR A 366 36.66 19.67 -7.17
CA THR A 366 37.14 19.83 -8.55
C THR A 366 37.29 18.52 -9.35
N ASN A 367 37.11 17.34 -8.73
CA ASN A 367 37.13 16.01 -9.36
C ASN A 367 35.94 15.17 -8.82
N SER A 368 34.95 14.79 -9.64
CA SER A 368 33.68 14.15 -9.21
C SER A 368 33.68 12.61 -9.28
N GLN A 369 33.12 11.94 -8.26
CA GLN A 369 32.96 10.47 -8.12
C GLN A 369 31.52 10.02 -7.76
N SER A 370 30.48 10.85 -7.93
CA SER A 370 29.16 10.64 -7.31
C SER A 370 28.43 9.34 -7.71
N ALA A 371 28.64 8.81 -8.91
CA ALA A 371 27.99 7.57 -9.38
C ALA A 371 28.50 6.28 -8.68
N ASN A 372 29.56 6.35 -7.88
CA ASN A 372 30.15 5.16 -7.24
C ASN A 372 29.66 4.93 -5.80
N ALA A 373 29.13 5.96 -5.13
CA ALA A 373 28.92 5.86 -3.69
C ALA A 373 27.83 4.87 -3.27
N HIS A 374 26.74 4.73 -4.04
CA HIS A 374 25.77 3.68 -3.75
C HIS A 374 26.36 2.29 -4.02
N HIS A 375 27.28 2.15 -4.97
CA HIS A 375 27.93 0.87 -5.25
C HIS A 375 28.88 0.48 -4.13
N ASP A 376 29.61 1.45 -3.58
CA ASP A 376 30.45 1.29 -2.40
C ASP A 376 29.63 0.90 -1.17
N GLU A 377 28.48 1.57 -0.97
CA GLU A 377 27.56 1.23 0.12
C GLU A 377 26.96 -0.18 -0.07
N MET A 378 26.57 -0.55 -1.30
CA MET A 378 26.14 -1.92 -1.62
C MET A 378 27.23 -2.95 -1.35
N ALA A 379 28.46 -2.67 -1.76
CA ALA A 379 29.63 -3.51 -1.56
C ALA A 379 29.94 -3.77 -0.08
N GLN A 380 29.78 -2.76 0.76
CA GLN A 380 30.13 -2.82 2.18
C GLN A 380 29.01 -3.41 3.05
N LYS A 381 27.74 -3.10 2.73
CA LYS A 381 26.61 -3.38 3.62
C LYS A 381 25.63 -4.41 3.06
N TYR A 382 25.48 -4.51 1.73
CA TYR A 382 24.30 -5.18 1.15
C TYR A 382 24.57 -6.41 0.31
N VAL A 383 25.81 -6.64 -0.13
CA VAL A 383 26.16 -7.89 -0.83
C VAL A 383 25.77 -9.12 -0.01
N LYS A 384 25.96 -9.08 1.31
CA LYS A 384 25.55 -10.17 2.21
C LYS A 384 24.03 -10.34 2.25
N THR A 385 23.28 -9.25 2.40
CA THR A 385 21.81 -9.27 2.46
C THR A 385 21.22 -9.79 1.14
N ILE A 386 21.69 -9.27 0.00
CA ILE A 386 21.28 -9.76 -1.33
C ILE A 386 21.67 -11.22 -1.50
N GLY A 387 22.90 -11.61 -1.13
CA GLY A 387 23.34 -13.02 -1.19
C GLY A 387 22.48 -13.96 -0.35
N SER A 388 22.04 -13.50 0.83
CA SER A 388 21.16 -14.27 1.72
C SER A 388 19.77 -14.45 1.13
N ALA A 389 19.18 -13.37 0.61
CA ALA A 389 17.90 -13.41 -0.09
C ALA A 389 17.95 -14.29 -1.35
N LEU A 390 19.07 -14.27 -2.10
CA LEU A 390 19.26 -15.13 -3.27
C LEU A 390 19.38 -16.62 -2.89
N GLN A 391 20.10 -16.92 -1.81
CA GLN A 391 20.20 -18.28 -1.29
C GLN A 391 18.83 -18.81 -0.90
N GLU A 392 18.09 -18.02 -0.16
CA GLU A 392 16.76 -18.39 0.29
C GLU A 392 15.78 -18.50 -0.87
N PHE A 393 15.83 -17.58 -1.83
CA PHE A 393 15.04 -17.66 -3.05
C PHE A 393 15.26 -19.00 -3.76
N GLN A 394 16.51 -19.44 -3.90
CA GLN A 394 16.79 -20.68 -4.63
C GLN A 394 16.45 -21.94 -3.81
N THR A 395 16.79 -21.94 -2.52
CA THR A 395 16.73 -23.15 -1.67
C THR A 395 15.45 -23.28 -0.87
N GLY A 396 14.70 -22.20 -0.68
CA GLY A 396 13.58 -22.09 0.25
C GLY A 396 13.99 -22.06 1.73
N VAL A 397 15.28 -21.88 2.02
CA VAL A 397 15.82 -21.91 3.40
C VAL A 397 16.51 -20.57 3.71
N ALA A 398 15.99 -19.86 4.71
CA ALA A 398 16.57 -18.62 5.19
C ALA A 398 18.01 -18.81 5.69
N VAL A 399 18.88 -17.86 5.36
CA VAL A 399 20.22 -17.82 5.96
C VAL A 399 20.09 -17.26 7.37
N PRO A 400 20.51 -17.98 8.42
CA PRO A 400 20.47 -17.46 9.78
C PRO A 400 21.25 -16.15 9.91
N ALA A 401 20.77 -15.20 10.71
CA ALA A 401 21.36 -13.86 10.85
C ALA A 401 22.86 -13.86 11.21
N ASN A 402 23.34 -14.90 11.89
CA ASN A 402 24.73 -15.07 12.29
C ASN A 402 25.58 -15.88 11.30
N GLN A 403 25.05 -16.21 10.12
CA GLN A 403 25.75 -16.94 9.07
C GLN A 403 25.95 -16.07 7.83
N GLU A 404 26.97 -16.43 7.06
CA GLU A 404 27.18 -15.89 5.73
C GLU A 404 26.44 -16.76 4.71
N PRO A 405 25.82 -16.16 3.68
CA PRO A 405 25.33 -16.93 2.54
C PRO A 405 26.47 -17.66 1.83
N LEU A 406 26.14 -18.75 1.16
CA LEU A 406 27.10 -19.50 0.37
C LEU A 406 27.73 -18.60 -0.69
N GLN A 407 29.01 -18.81 -0.94
CA GLN A 407 29.84 -18.00 -1.83
C GLN A 407 29.21 -17.80 -3.22
N VAL A 408 28.51 -18.82 -3.72
CA VAL A 408 27.86 -18.75 -5.04
C VAL A 408 26.79 -17.65 -5.14
N TYR A 409 26.12 -17.30 -4.03
CA TYR A 409 25.12 -16.23 -3.98
C TYR A 409 25.74 -14.86 -3.72
N THR A 410 26.80 -14.80 -2.90
CA THR A 410 27.55 -13.56 -2.72
C THR A 410 28.27 -13.16 -4.01
N ASP A 411 28.74 -14.13 -4.79
CA ASP A 411 29.28 -13.88 -6.13
C ASP A 411 28.25 -13.26 -7.06
N LEU A 412 27.02 -13.78 -7.04
CA LEU A 412 25.97 -13.23 -7.90
C LEU A 412 25.60 -11.80 -7.49
N ALA A 413 25.57 -11.52 -6.18
CA ALA A 413 25.39 -10.19 -5.65
C ALA A 413 26.55 -9.24 -6.01
N TRP A 414 27.81 -9.68 -5.88
CA TRP A 414 28.99 -8.93 -6.34
C TRP A 414 29.01 -8.75 -7.86
N GLY A 415 28.47 -9.70 -8.63
CA GLY A 415 28.38 -9.61 -10.08
C GLY A 415 27.51 -8.45 -10.54
N GLY A 416 26.48 -8.09 -9.79
CA GLY A 416 25.69 -6.87 -10.03
C GLY A 416 26.50 -5.58 -9.85
N LEU A 417 27.63 -5.64 -9.14
CA LEU A 417 28.55 -4.52 -8.92
C LEU A 417 29.74 -4.51 -9.89
N GLN A 418 29.78 -5.40 -10.90
CA GLN A 418 31.00 -5.60 -11.70
C GLN A 418 31.46 -4.38 -12.50
N GLU A 419 30.57 -3.41 -12.75
CA GLU A 419 30.88 -2.16 -13.43
C GLU A 419 31.28 -1.02 -12.47
N ALA A 420 31.14 -1.25 -11.16
CA ALA A 420 31.50 -0.27 -10.14
C ALA A 420 33.01 -0.33 -9.81
N PRO A 421 33.66 0.82 -9.54
CA PRO A 421 35.08 0.85 -9.18
C PRO A 421 35.45 -0.01 -7.96
N ILE A 422 34.59 -0.07 -6.94
CA ILE A 422 34.80 -0.92 -5.76
C ILE A 422 34.97 -2.40 -6.08
N PHE A 423 34.32 -2.88 -7.14
CA PHE A 423 34.49 -4.26 -7.58
C PHE A 423 35.91 -4.50 -8.09
N ALA A 424 36.42 -3.61 -8.93
CA ALA A 424 37.79 -3.72 -9.47
C ALA A 424 38.87 -3.46 -8.39
N GLU A 425 38.58 -2.60 -7.41
CA GLU A 425 39.45 -2.36 -6.25
C GLU A 425 39.55 -3.61 -5.36
N LYS A 426 38.40 -4.22 -5.04
CA LYS A 426 38.33 -5.40 -4.17
C LYS A 426 38.80 -6.67 -4.86
N PHE A 427 38.52 -6.81 -6.16
CA PHE A 427 38.87 -7.96 -6.97
C PHE A 427 39.67 -7.50 -8.19
N PRO A 428 41.01 -7.41 -8.07
CA PRO A 428 41.85 -6.96 -9.17
C PRO A 428 41.57 -7.72 -10.47
N VAL A 429 41.51 -7.00 -11.59
CA VAL A 429 41.20 -7.57 -12.90
C VAL A 429 42.13 -8.75 -13.21
N GLY A 430 41.53 -9.89 -13.56
CA GLY A 430 42.26 -11.13 -13.86
C GLY A 430 42.61 -11.98 -12.64
N SER A 431 42.33 -11.53 -11.42
CA SER A 431 42.43 -12.38 -10.22
C SER A 431 41.46 -13.57 -10.29
N PRO A 432 41.74 -14.68 -9.57
CA PRO A 432 40.82 -15.81 -9.51
C PRO A 432 39.40 -15.42 -9.06
N ASP A 433 39.27 -14.52 -8.09
CA ASP A 433 37.97 -14.04 -7.62
C ASP A 433 37.24 -13.19 -8.65
N PHE A 434 37.95 -12.27 -9.32
CA PHE A 434 37.37 -11.49 -10.42
C PHE A 434 36.78 -12.39 -11.52
N LEU A 435 37.56 -13.39 -11.96
CA LEU A 435 37.12 -14.32 -13.00
C LEU A 435 35.97 -15.21 -12.57
N ARG A 436 35.98 -15.64 -11.29
CA ARG A 436 34.93 -16.47 -10.68
C ARG A 436 33.61 -15.71 -10.55
N ILE A 437 33.64 -14.50 -9.99
CA ILE A 437 32.44 -13.68 -9.80
C ILE A 437 31.84 -13.28 -11.15
N LYS A 438 32.67 -12.76 -12.06
CA LYS A 438 32.22 -12.42 -13.42
C LYS A 438 31.68 -13.65 -14.16
N GLY A 439 32.37 -14.79 -14.02
CA GLY A 439 31.93 -16.06 -14.57
C GLY A 439 30.58 -16.49 -14.04
N ARG A 440 30.33 -16.37 -12.73
CA ARG A 440 29.05 -16.68 -12.09
C ARG A 440 27.93 -15.80 -12.65
N TYR A 441 28.14 -14.48 -12.66
CA TYR A 441 27.15 -13.52 -13.15
C TYR A 441 26.82 -13.74 -14.63
N ASP A 442 27.85 -13.86 -15.48
CA ASP A 442 27.68 -14.10 -16.92
C ASP A 442 27.05 -15.47 -17.20
N ALA A 443 27.38 -16.49 -16.41
CA ALA A 443 26.81 -17.82 -16.56
C ALA A 443 25.30 -17.80 -16.31
N GLU A 444 24.87 -17.25 -15.17
CA GLU A 444 23.44 -17.13 -14.82
C GLU A 444 22.70 -16.23 -15.82
N GLY A 445 23.31 -15.14 -16.29
CA GLY A 445 22.70 -14.23 -17.27
C GLY A 445 22.58 -14.79 -18.68
N SER A 446 23.47 -15.71 -19.08
CA SER A 446 23.49 -16.30 -20.44
C SER A 446 23.02 -17.75 -20.50
N GLY A 447 22.65 -18.36 -19.37
CA GLY A 447 22.17 -19.75 -19.31
C GLY A 447 23.23 -20.80 -19.67
N ARG A 448 24.52 -20.46 -19.66
CA ARG A 448 25.62 -21.34 -20.09
C ARG A 448 26.83 -21.25 -19.17
N THR A 449 27.78 -22.16 -19.33
CA THR A 449 29.03 -22.13 -18.55
C THR A 449 29.94 -21.01 -19.02
N VAL A 450 30.45 -20.18 -18.09
CA VAL A 450 31.38 -19.08 -18.37
C VAL A 450 32.50 -19.10 -17.32
N ASN A 451 33.76 -19.01 -17.74
CA ASN A 451 34.94 -19.07 -16.85
C ASN A 451 34.93 -20.24 -15.85
N GLY A 452 34.44 -21.41 -16.26
CA GLY A 452 34.32 -22.59 -15.41
C GLY A 452 33.17 -22.55 -14.39
N GLN A 453 32.36 -21.49 -14.37
CA GLN A 453 31.15 -21.41 -13.57
C GLN A 453 29.95 -21.93 -14.37
N THR A 454 29.30 -22.96 -13.85
CA THR A 454 28.05 -23.51 -14.41
C THR A 454 26.85 -22.86 -13.74
N ILE A 455 25.75 -22.65 -14.46
CA ILE A 455 24.50 -22.16 -13.87
C ILE A 455 24.03 -23.05 -12.72
N ILE A 456 23.49 -22.42 -11.68
CA ILE A 456 22.78 -23.08 -10.58
C ILE A 456 21.30 -22.71 -10.58
N GLY A 457 20.93 -21.51 -11.07
CA GLY A 457 19.54 -21.11 -11.23
C GLY A 457 18.81 -21.96 -12.26
N LYS A 458 17.48 -21.97 -12.19
CA LYS A 458 16.65 -22.66 -13.19
C LYS A 458 16.50 -21.75 -14.41
N PRO A 459 16.44 -22.29 -15.65
CA PRO A 459 16.12 -21.49 -16.82
C PRO A 459 14.83 -20.68 -16.62
N CYS A 460 14.87 -19.40 -16.97
CA CYS A 460 13.75 -18.47 -16.84
C CYS A 460 13.02 -18.35 -18.18
N ASN A 461 12.11 -19.27 -18.46
CA ASN A 461 11.40 -19.37 -19.76
C ASN A 461 9.98 -18.82 -19.71
#